data_AF-A0A524PJK2-F1
#
_entry.id   AF-A0A524PJK2-F1
#
_cell.length_a   1.000
_cell.length_b   1.000
_cell.length_c   1.000
_cell.angle_alpha   90.00
_cell.angle_beta   90.00
_cell.angle_gamma   90.00
#
_symmetry.space_group_name_H-M   'P 1'
#
loop_
_entity.id
_entity.type
_entity.pdbx_description
1 polymer ?
#
loop_
_entity_poly.entity_id
_entity_poly.type
_entity_poly.pdbx_seq_one_letter_code
_entity_poly.pdbx_strand_id
1 'polypeptide(L)' 'MKEVTIGIDIGGTNTVAGVVDSSGAVIARADLHTADFPLVDDYVKALTDMV' A
#
# COMPACT_ATOMS: atom_id res chain seq x y z
N MET A 1 1.99 16.60 -15.49
CA MET A 1 1.56 15.62 -14.47
C MET A 1 2.52 15.72 -13.30
N LYS A 2 2.05 15.59 -12.06
CA LYS A 2 2.94 15.53 -10.88
C LYS A 2 3.51 14.13 -10.81
N GLU A 3 4.84 14.00 -10.79
CA GLU A 3 5.50 12.71 -10.60
C GLU A 3 5.28 12.24 -9.16
N VAL A 4 4.88 10.98 -9.02
CA VAL A 4 4.62 10.35 -7.73
C VAL A 4 5.22 8.96 -7.71
N THR A 5 5.59 8.51 -6.52
CA THR A 5 6.10 7.16 -6.27
C THR A 5 5.21 6.50 -5.21
N ILE A 6 4.89 5.23 -5.41
CA ILE A 6 4.17 4.41 -4.43
C ILE A 6 5.17 3.47 -3.76
N GLY A 7 5.20 3.47 -2.44
CA GLY A 7 5.91 2.47 -1.64
C GLY A 7 4.89 1.56 -0.96
N ILE A 8 5.14 0.25 -0.99
CA ILE A 8 4.32 -0.77 -0.31
C ILE A 8 5.26 -1.56 0.60
N ASP A 9 4.97 -1.56 1.90
CA ASP A 9 5.66 -2.32 2.94
C ASP A 9 4.76 -3.47 3.40
N ILE A 10 5.19 -4.70 3.13
CA ILE A 10 4.39 -5.92 3.34
C ILE A 10 4.95 -6.68 4.53
N GLY A 11 4.24 -6.62 5.66
CA GLY A 11 4.47 -7.46 6.83
C GLY A 11 3.46 -8.60 6.93
N GLY A 12 3.77 -9.61 7.76
CA GLY A 12 2.87 -10.75 7.98
C GLY A 12 1.56 -10.39 8.68
N THR A 13 1.53 -9.30 9.44
CA THR A 13 0.32 -8.82 10.15
C THR A 13 -0.32 -7.65 9.43
N ASN A 14 0.46 -6.67 8.98
CA ASN A 14 -0.05 -5.46 8.34
C ASN A 14 0.74 -5.15 7.07
N THR A 15 0.05 -4.57 6.10
CA THR A 15 0.63 -3.95 4.92
C THR A 15 0.35 -2.46 4.98
N VAL A 16 1.36 -1.63 4.69
CA VAL A 16 1.24 -0.17 4.64
C VAL A 16 1.65 0.30 3.26
N ALA A 17 0.87 1.19 2.66
CA ALA A 17 1.22 1.84 1.40
C ALA A 17 1.25 3.36 1.57
N GLY A 18 2.15 4.01 0.83
CA GLY A 18 2.28 5.46 0.83
C GLY A 18 2.59 5.99 -0.57
N VAL A 19 1.95 7.10 -0.92
CA VAL A 19 2.26 7.87 -2.12
C VAL A 19 3.12 9.06 -1.70
N VAL A 20 4.26 9.22 -2.36
CA VAL A 20 5.17 10.36 -2.14
C VAL A 20 5.33 11.16 -3.42
N ASP A 21 5.56 12.46 -3.28
CA ASP A 21 6.01 13.28 -4.41
C ASP A 21 7.54 13.30 -4.54
N SER A 22 8.03 14.01 -5.56
CA SER A 22 9.46 14.12 -5.86
C SER A 22 10.31 14.75 -4.75
N SER A 23 9.70 15.41 -3.76
CA SER A 23 10.41 15.93 -2.58
C SER A 23 10.50 14.92 -1.43
N GLY A 24 9.86 13.76 -1.59
CA GLY A 24 9.71 12.75 -0.54
C GLY A 24 8.58 13.06 0.45
N ALA A 25 7.78 14.09 0.21
CA ALA A 25 6.61 14.38 1.03
C ALA A 25 5.53 13.31 0.81
N VAL A 26 5.00 12.74 1.90
CA VAL A 26 3.88 11.79 1.85
C VAL A 26 2.59 12.56 1.57
N ILE A 27 1.93 12.23 0.47
CA ILE A 27 0.69 12.88 0.02
C ILE A 27 -0.55 11.99 0.19
N ALA A 28 -0.36 10.67 0.33
CA ALA A 28 -1.40 9.73 0.72
C ALA A 28 -0.80 8.53 1.45
N ARG A 29 -1.60 7.89 2.31
CA ARG A 29 -1.24 6.68 3.05
C ARG A 29 -2.47 5.82 3.24
N ALA A 30 -2.29 4.51 3.17
CA ALA A 30 -3.28 3.52 3.54
C ALA A 30 -2.62 2.34 4.28
N ASP A 31 -3.42 1.56 4.99
CA ASP A 31 -3.02 0.30 5.60
C ASP A 31 -4.12 -0.77 5.47
N LEU A 32 -3.72 -2.03 5.49
CA LEU A 32 -4.62 -3.17 5.63
C LEU A 32 -3.99 -4.24 6.53
N HIS A 33 -4.83 -5.09 7.13
CA HIS A 33 -4.36 -6.22 7.92
C HIS A 33 -4.04 -7.40 6.99
N THR A 34 -2.76 -7.65 6.73
CA THR A 34 -2.31 -8.73 5.84
C THR A 34 -2.88 -10.09 6.25
N ALA A 35 -2.96 -10.35 7.56
CA ALA A 35 -3.40 -11.63 8.09
C ALA A 35 -4.89 -11.93 7.86
N ASP A 36 -5.70 -10.94 7.46
CA ASP A 36 -7.11 -11.15 7.07
C ASP A 36 -7.24 -11.83 5.70
N PHE A 37 -6.13 -11.91 4.93
CA PHE A 37 -6.10 -12.45 3.59
C PHE A 37 -5.20 -13.69 3.51
N PRO A 38 -5.68 -14.88 3.91
CA PRO A 38 -4.88 -16.10 3.91
C PRO A 38 -4.53 -16.61 2.51
N LEU A 39 -5.28 -16.18 1.50
CA LEU A 39 -5.03 -16.49 0.09
C LEU A 39 -4.40 -15.27 -0.59
N VAL A 40 -3.32 -15.51 -1.33
CA VAL A 40 -2.55 -14.44 -2.00
C VAL A 40 -3.42 -13.63 -2.99
N ASP A 41 -4.36 -14.27 -3.67
CA ASP A 41 -5.21 -13.59 -4.65
C ASP A 41 -6.15 -12.58 -3.98
N ASP A 42 -6.70 -12.92 -2.81
CA ASP A 42 -7.56 -12.03 -2.02
C ASP A 42 -6.74 -10.85 -1.46
N TYR A 43 -5.51 -11.12 -1.01
CA TYR A 43 -4.57 -10.10 -0.57
C TYR A 43 -4.23 -9.12 -1.70
N VAL A 44 -3.88 -9.63 -2.88
CA VAL A 44 -3.54 -8.79 -4.04
C VAL A 44 -4.73 -7.94 -4.46
N LYS A 45 -5.95 -8.50 -4.46
CA LYS A 45 -7.17 -7.74 -4.75
C LYS A 45 -7.39 -6.61 -3.75
N ALA A 46 -7.26 -6.90 -2.45
CA ALA A 46 -7.38 -5.88 -1.42
C ALA A 46 -6.30 -4.79 -1.55
N LEU A 47 -5.07 -5.19 -1.90
CA LEU A 47 -3.95 -4.27 -2.13
C LEU A 47 -4.18 -3.36 -3.34
N THR A 48 -4.80 -3.84 -4.42
CA THR A 48 -5.09 -3.02 -5.59
C THR A 48 -6.20 -1.98 -5.37
N ASP A 49 -7.09 -2.23 -4.41
CA ASP A 49 -8.18 -1.30 -4.04
C ASP A 49 -7.75 -0.28 -2.95
N MET A 50 -6.53 -0.43 -2.42
CA MET A 50 -6.05 0.25 -1.22
C MET A 50 -5.57 1.70 -1.46
N VAL A 51 -5.06 2.02 -2.65
CA VAL A 51 -4.36 3.30 -2.94
C VAL A 51 -4.75 3.88 -4.29
#